data_AF-A0A158KKU5-F1
#
_entry.id   AF-A0A158KKU5-F1
#
_cell.length_a   1.000
_cell.length_b   1.000
_cell.length_c   1.000
_cell.angle_alpha   90.00
_cell.angle_beta   90.00
_cell.angle_gamma   90.00
#
_symmetry.space_group_name_H-M   'P 1'
#
loop_
_entity.id
_entity.type
_entity.pdbx_description
1 polymer ?
#
loop_
_entity_poly.entity_id
_entity_poly.type
_entity_poly.pdbx_seq_one_letter_code
_entity_poly.pdbx_strand_id
1 'polypeptide(L)' 'MLETEFHEREAFRAMFAFNETLEHLDASEVANVPKAVANAEALMREVIATLNATEPVAT' A
#
# COMPACT_ATOMS: atom_id res chain seq x y z
N MET A 1 -0.02 14.21 10.37
CA MET A 1 0.20 12.86 10.94
C MET A 1 -0.69 11.91 10.15
N LEU A 2 -0.21 10.73 9.78
CA LEU A 2 -0.99 9.74 9.03
C LEU A 2 -2.03 9.10 9.98
N GLU A 3 -3.23 8.83 9.47
CA GLU A 3 -4.36 8.24 10.22
C GLU A 3 -4.58 6.77 9.85
N THR A 4 -4.26 6.38 8.61
CA THR A 4 -4.39 5.01 8.15
C THR A 4 -3.36 4.11 8.84
N GLU A 5 -3.85 3.09 9.56
CA GLU A 5 -2.99 2.03 10.09
C GLU A 5 -2.51 1.11 8.96
N PHE A 6 -1.21 0.88 8.87
CA PHE A 6 -0.64 -0.11 7.96
C PHE A 6 -0.60 -1.47 8.64
N HIS A 7 -1.52 -2.35 8.24
CA HIS A 7 -1.67 -3.62 8.95
C HIS A 7 -0.63 -4.64 8.50
N GLU A 8 -0.15 -5.46 9.43
CA GLU A 8 0.63 -6.63 9.06
C GLU A 8 -0.26 -7.65 8.35
N ARG A 9 0.13 -8.04 7.13
CA ARG A 9 -0.63 -8.98 6.28
C ARG A 9 0.32 -9.94 5.59
N GLU A 10 -0.14 -11.19 5.42
CA GLU A 10 0.59 -12.23 4.70
C GLU A 10 1.00 -11.80 3.29
N ALA A 11 0.13 -11.09 2.57
CA ALA A 11 0.40 -10.60 1.23
C ALA A 11 1.67 -9.72 1.14
N PHE A 12 1.98 -8.92 2.16
CA PHE A 12 3.21 -8.11 2.16
C PHE A 12 4.47 -8.96 2.31
N ARG A 13 4.40 -10.09 3.02
CA ARG A 13 5.51 -11.06 3.08
C ARG A 13 5.62 -11.85 1.78
N ALA A 14 4.49 -12.20 1.18
CA ALA A 14 4.42 -12.94 -0.07
C ALA A 14 5.09 -12.20 -1.25
N MET A 15 5.03 -10.86 -1.29
CA MET A 15 5.77 -10.05 -2.26
C MET A 15 7.26 -10.43 -2.35
N PHE A 16 7.89 -10.69 -1.21
CA PHE A 16 9.31 -11.07 -1.16
C PHE A 16 9.53 -12.54 -1.51
N ALA A 17 8.60 -13.42 -1.13
CA ALA A 17 8.70 -14.85 -1.42
C ALA A 17 8.53 -15.16 -2.91
N PHE A 18 7.59 -14.47 -3.57
CA PHE A 18 7.29 -14.63 -4.99
C PHE A 18 8.08 -13.67 -5.88
N ASN A 19 8.77 -12.68 -5.30
CA ASN A 19 9.47 -11.62 -6.02
C ASN A 19 8.54 -10.87 -6.99
N GLU A 20 7.33 -10.56 -6.51
CA GLU A 20 6.27 -9.88 -7.25
C GLU A 20 5.77 -8.65 -6.50
N THR A 21 5.16 -7.71 -7.21
CA THR A 21 4.48 -6.58 -6.56
C THR A 21 3.13 -7.03 -6.01
N LEU A 22 2.63 -6.28 -5.01
CA LEU A 22 1.40 -6.62 -4.30
C LEU A 22 0.19 -6.88 -5.22
N GLU A 23 0.08 -6.13 -6.31
CA GLU A 23 -1.02 -6.24 -7.29
C GLU A 23 -0.92 -7.46 -8.21
N HIS A 24 0.29 -8.02 -8.36
CA HIS A 24 0.53 -9.17 -9.24
C HIS A 24 0.47 -10.51 -8.52
N LEU A 25 0.42 -10.52 -7.19
CA LEU A 25 0.29 -11.74 -6.41
C LEU A 25 -0.97 -12.51 -6.80
N ASP A 26 -0.80 -13.81 -7.05
CA ASP A 26 -1.90 -14.71 -7.35
C ASP A 26 -2.83 -14.85 -6.13
N ALA A 27 -4.08 -14.40 -6.27
CA ALA A 27 -5.09 -14.47 -5.22
C ALA A 27 -5.58 -15.90 -4.92
N SER A 28 -5.21 -16.88 -5.74
CA SER A 28 -5.42 -18.31 -5.44
C SER A 28 -4.35 -18.89 -4.49
N GLU A 29 -3.15 -18.30 -4.47
CA GLU A 29 -2.03 -18.72 -3.62
C GLU A 29 -1.89 -17.84 -2.37
N VAL A 30 -2.30 -16.58 -2.44
CA VAL A 30 -2.18 -15.59 -1.37
C VAL A 30 -3.55 -15.04 -0.97
N ALA A 31 -3.92 -15.22 0.29
CA ALA A 31 -5.20 -14.77 0.78
C ALA A 31 -5.28 -13.23 0.93
N ASN A 32 -6.47 -12.68 0.67
CA ASN A 32 -6.82 -11.28 0.95
C ASN A 32 -5.96 -10.21 0.22
N VAL A 33 -5.34 -10.53 -0.92
CA VAL A 33 -4.58 -9.56 -1.74
C VAL A 33 -5.38 -8.26 -2.00
N PRO A 34 -6.67 -8.27 -2.40
CA PRO A 34 -7.42 -7.03 -2.64
C PRO A 34 -7.53 -6.12 -1.41
N LYS A 35 -7.61 -6.69 -0.20
CA LYS A 35 -7.66 -5.91 1.05
C LYS A 35 -6.30 -5.33 1.42
N ALA A 36 -5.22 -6.05 1.09
CA ALA A 36 -3.86 -5.56 1.30
C ALA A 36 -3.57 -4.37 0.36
N VAL A 37 -3.97 -4.48 -0.92
CA VAL A 37 -3.87 -3.38 -1.89
C VAL A 37 -4.64 -2.15 -1.38
N ALA A 38 -5.91 -2.30 -1.01
CA ALA A 38 -6.72 -1.18 -0.54
C ALA A 38 -6.13 -0.48 0.70
N ASN A 39 -5.52 -1.24 1.62
CA ASN A 39 -4.86 -0.68 2.81
C ASN A 39 -3.56 0.07 2.46
N ALA A 40 -2.74 -0.49 1.57
CA ALA A 40 -1.53 0.16 1.08
C ALA A 40 -1.86 1.46 0.36
N GLU A 41 -2.85 1.45 -0.54
CA GLU A 41 -3.30 2.65 -1.24
C GLU A 41 -3.85 3.73 -0.31
N ALA A 42 -4.61 3.35 0.73
CA ALA A 42 -5.16 4.32 1.69
C ALA A 42 -4.02 5.09 2.39
N LEU A 43 -3.00 4.37 2.85
CA LEU A 43 -1.81 5.00 3.43
C LEU A 43 -1.07 5.87 2.40
N MET A 44 -0.85 5.37 1.18
CA MET A 44 -0.13 6.12 0.15
C MET A 44 -0.85 7.43 -0.23
N ARG A 45 -2.19 7.43 -0.24
CA ARG A 45 -2.98 8.66 -0.45
C ARG A 45 -2.69 9.71 0.62
N GLU A 46 -2.58 9.33 1.89
CA GLU A 46 -2.24 10.25 2.98
C GLU A 46 -0.79 10.75 2.89
N VAL A 47 0.14 9.89 2.47
CA VAL A 47 1.54 10.27 2.22
C VAL A 47 1.60 11.32 1.11
N ILE A 48 0.96 11.07 -0.04
CA ILE A 48 0.91 12.02 -1.15
C ILE A 48 0.27 13.35 -0.72
N ALA A 49 -0.84 13.30 0.02
CA ALA A 49 -1.49 14.50 0.54
C ALA A 49 -0.56 15.31 1.46
N THR A 50 0.21 14.62 2.31
CA THR A 50 1.20 15.26 3.20
C THR A 50 2.32 15.92 2.40
N LEU A 51 2.86 15.24 1.38
CA LEU A 51 3.93 15.78 0.53
C LEU A 51 3.44 17.02 -0.25
N ASN A 52 2.25 16.95 -0.84
CA ASN A 52 1.64 18.06 -1.57
C ASN A 52 1.30 19.25 -0.66
N ALA A 53 1.06 19.03 0.63
CA ALA A 53 0.87 20.11 1.60
C ALA A 53 2.19 20.78 2.00
N THR A 54 3.33 20.09 1.85
CA THR A 54 4.66 20.61 2.20
C THR A 54 5.38 21.31 1.05
N GLU A 55 5.04 21.00 -0.20
CA GLU A 55 5.51 21.75 -1.36
C GLU A 55 4.45 22.80 -1.75
N PRO A 56 4.74 24.11 -1.65
CA PRO A 56 3.88 25.08 -2.30
C PRO A 56 3.99 24.82 -3.79
N VAL A 57 2.88 24.41 -4.43
CA VAL A 57 2.79 24.31 -5.88
C VAL A 57 3.37 25.58 -6.46
N ALA A 58 4.54 25.48 -7.10
CA ALA A 58 5.14 26.59 -7.81
C ALA A 58 4.21 26.92 -8.99
N THR A 59 3.30 27.86 -8.76
CA THR A 59 2.44 28.48 -9.78
C THR A 59 3.25 29.18 -10.85
#